data_AF-W5T5K3-F1
#
_entry.id   AF-W5T5K3-F1
#
_cell.length_a   1.000
_cell.length_b   1.000
_cell.length_c   1.000
_cell.angle_alpha   90.00
_cell.angle_beta   90.00
_cell.angle_gamma   90.00
#
_symmetry.space_group_name_H-M   'P 1'
#
loop_
_entity.id
_entity.type
_entity.pdbx_description
1 polymer ?
#
loop_
_entity_poly.entity_id
_entity_poly.type
_entity_poly.pdbx_seq_one_letter_code
_entity_poly.pdbx_strand_id
1 'polypeptide(L)'
;MRRVKKSFDDYVVYFKEGRLNDAQIAKEMGVSRVNVGEMRCKWEEVKDGPEYVKETAKLTIREDTFNNMLARRNSRNIAEVWEAYKSMNGLKRKDFDFK
;
A
#
# COMPACT_ATOMS: atom_id res chain seq x y z
N MET A 1 -0.67 26.11 18.76
CA MET A 1 -0.82 25.07 17.71
C MET A 1 0.42 25.07 16.83
N ARG A 2 1.21 23.99 16.82
CA ARG A 2 2.27 23.82 15.81
C ARG A 2 1.58 23.49 14.48
N ARG A 3 1.60 24.42 13.51
CA ARG A 3 1.19 24.12 12.14
C ARG A 3 2.24 23.17 11.57
N VAL A 4 1.95 21.87 11.57
CA VAL A 4 2.79 20.89 10.89
C VAL A 4 2.78 21.27 9.42
N LYS A 5 3.94 21.65 8.89
CA LYS A 5 4.10 22.04 7.49
C LYS A 5 3.84 20.80 6.64
N LYS A 6 2.81 20.84 5.80
CA LYS A 6 2.45 19.73 4.91
C LYS A 6 3.40 19.73 3.70
N SER A 7 3.94 18.56 3.35
CA SER A 7 4.78 18.37 2.17
C SER A 7 3.92 18.22 0.92
N PHE A 8 4.52 18.32 -0.26
CA PHE A 8 3.83 18.06 -1.54
C PHE A 8 3.29 16.62 -1.61
N ASP A 9 4.07 15.65 -1.10
CA ASP A 9 3.69 14.22 -1.08
C ASP A 9 2.41 13.97 -0.28
N ASP A 10 2.17 14.75 0.78
CA ASP A 10 0.94 14.64 1.56
C ASP A 10 -0.31 14.99 0.71
N TYR A 11 -0.19 15.87 -0.29
CA TYR A 11 -1.29 16.23 -1.21
C TYR A 11 -1.46 15.20 -2.32
N VAL A 12 -0.34 14.66 -2.81
CA VAL A 12 -0.30 13.68 -3.91
C VAL A 12 -1.19 12.46 -3.63
N VAL A 13 -1.22 11.98 -2.38
CA VAL A 13 -2.05 10.82 -1.98
C VAL A 13 -3.51 11.09 -2.33
N TYR A 14 -4.04 12.26 -1.97
CA TYR A 14 -5.42 12.64 -2.25
C TYR A 14 -5.70 12.86 -3.75
N PHE A 15 -4.74 13.42 -4.49
CA PHE A 15 -4.89 13.65 -5.92
C PHE A 15 -4.91 12.34 -6.72
N LYS A 16 -4.08 11.35 -6.33
CA LYS A 16 -4.06 10.01 -6.93
C LYS A 16 -5.32 9.21 -6.62
N GLU A 17 -5.87 9.33 -5.41
CA GLU A 17 -7.11 8.65 -5.05
C GLU A 17 -8.34 9.19 -5.79
N GLY A 18 -8.37 10.50 -6.09
CA GLY A 18 -9.45 11.14 -6.85
C GLY A 18 -10.82 11.16 -6.15
N ARG A 19 -10.89 10.74 -4.89
CA ARG A 19 -12.14 10.63 -4.11
C ARG A 19 -12.61 11.92 -3.47
N LEU A 20 -11.69 12.84 -3.20
CA LEU A 20 -11.95 14.08 -2.49
C LEU A 20 -11.76 15.29 -3.40
N ASN A 21 -12.67 16.26 -3.29
CA ASN A 21 -12.52 17.57 -3.92
C ASN A 21 -11.59 18.48 -3.08
N ASP A 22 -11.13 19.59 -3.67
CA ASP A 22 -10.16 20.49 -3.02
C ASP A 22 -10.64 21.06 -1.69
N ALA A 23 -11.94 21.26 -1.52
CA ALA A 23 -12.49 21.77 -0.27
C ALA A 23 -12.45 20.71 0.84
N GLN A 24 -12.68 19.43 0.48
CA GLN A 24 -12.55 18.31 1.42
C GLN A 24 -11.10 18.08 1.82
N ILE A 25 -10.17 18.10 0.85
CA ILE A 25 -8.74 17.97 1.10
C ILE A 25 -8.25 19.11 2.01
N ALA A 26 -8.66 20.35 1.73
CA ALA A 26 -8.31 21.51 2.56
C ALA A 26 -8.77 21.36 4.01
N LYS A 27 -10.00 20.87 4.21
CA LYS A 27 -10.56 20.64 5.55
C LYS A 27 -9.83 19.52 6.29
N GLU A 28 -9.52 18.42 5.61
CA GLU A 28 -8.83 17.27 6.19
C GLU A 28 -7.39 17.59 6.57
N MET A 29 -6.70 18.35 5.71
CA MET A 29 -5.31 18.74 5.90
C MET A 29 -5.12 19.97 6.79
N GLY A 30 -6.20 20.70 7.09
CA GLY A 30 -6.16 21.93 7.87
C GLY A 30 -5.43 23.07 7.14
N VAL A 31 -5.57 23.15 5.81
CA VAL A 31 -4.90 24.14 4.95
C VAL A 31 -5.91 24.94 4.13
N SER A 32 -5.46 26.01 3.46
CA SER A 32 -6.34 26.79 2.60
C SER A 32 -6.68 26.04 1.31
N ARG A 33 -7.90 26.22 0.81
CA ARG A 33 -8.31 25.67 -0.50
C ARG A 33 -7.42 26.16 -1.65
N VAL A 34 -6.96 27.41 -1.58
CA VAL A 34 -6.03 27.99 -2.55
C VAL A 34 -4.73 27.19 -2.60
N ASN A 35 -4.17 26.83 -1.44
CA ASN A 35 -2.95 26.03 -1.36
C ASN A 35 -3.15 24.63 -1.95
N VAL A 36 -4.33 24.01 -1.76
CA VAL A 36 -4.66 22.73 -2.42
C VAL A 36 -4.69 22.88 -3.94
N GLY A 37 -5.30 23.95 -4.46
CA GLY A 37 -5.36 24.24 -5.89
C GLY A 37 -3.96 24.43 -6.50
N GLU A 38 -3.08 25.19 -5.84
CA GLU A 38 -1.69 25.35 -6.28
C GLU A 38 -0.94 24.01 -6.35
N MET A 39 -1.13 23.14 -5.35
CA MET A 39 -0.51 21.81 -5.35
C MET A 39 -1.12 20.90 -6.42
N ARG A 40 -2.42 21.04 -6.71
CA ARG A 40 -3.08 20.28 -7.78
C ARG A 40 -2.55 20.69 -9.15
N CYS A 41 -2.41 21.99 -9.43
CA CYS A 41 -1.80 22.47 -10.68
C CYS A 41 -0.38 21.92 -10.84
N LYS A 42 0.46 22.03 -9.79
CA LYS A 42 1.82 21.44 -9.80
C LYS A 42 1.79 19.94 -10.05
N TRP A 43 0.86 19.22 -9.43
CA TRP A 43 0.70 17.78 -9.62
C TRP A 43 0.26 17.43 -11.05
N GLU A 44 -0.68 18.18 -11.63
CA GLU A 44 -1.14 17.98 -13.00
C GLU A 44 -0.06 18.26 -14.05
N GLU A 45 0.84 19.21 -13.78
CA GLU A 45 2.00 19.49 -14.64
C GLU A 45 3.03 18.35 -14.62
N VAL A 46 3.22 17.69 -13.47
CA VAL A 46 4.26 16.66 -13.32
C VAL A 46 3.76 15.23 -13.45
N LYS A 47 2.46 14.96 -13.28
CA LYS A 47 1.91 13.58 -13.26
C LYS A 47 2.21 12.79 -14.54
N ASP A 48 2.29 13.48 -15.67
CA ASP A 48 2.55 12.89 -16.99
C ASP A 48 4.03 13.04 -17.41
N GLY A 49 4.85 13.67 -16.56
CA GLY A 49 6.28 13.86 -16.80
C GLY A 49 7.11 12.61 -16.46
N PRO A 50 8.14 12.28 -17.26
CA PRO A 50 8.99 11.11 -17.02
C PRO A 50 9.78 11.18 -15.70
N GLU A 51 9.91 12.37 -15.11
CA GLU A 51 10.61 12.62 -13.85
C GLU A 51 9.77 12.20 -12.62
N TYR A 52 8.45 12.41 -12.67
CA TYR A 52 7.52 11.98 -11.62
C TYR A 52 7.20 10.47 -11.68
N VAL A 53 7.19 9.90 -12.89
CA VAL A 53 7.10 8.44 -13.10
C VAL A 53 8.33 7.73 -12.51
N LYS A 54 9.50 8.38 -12.47
CA LYS A 54 10.74 7.80 -11.92
C LYS A 54 10.75 7.67 -10.40
N GLU A 55 10.12 8.58 -9.65
CA GLU A 55 10.10 8.51 -8.19
C GLU A 55 9.11 7.47 -7.64
N THR A 56 8.22 6.90 -8.47
CA THR A 56 7.21 5.94 -8.00
C THR A 56 7.47 4.46 -8.29
N ALA A 57 8.35 4.04 -9.21
CA ALA A 57 8.55 2.59 -9.39
C ALA A 57 9.80 2.17 -10.17
N LYS A 58 10.96 2.15 -9.49
CA LYS A 58 11.81 0.96 -9.54
C LYS A 58 12.17 0.54 -8.12
N LEU A 59 11.16 0.16 -7.34
CA LEU A 59 11.37 -0.67 -6.16
C LEU A 59 11.95 -2.00 -6.66
N THR A 60 13.27 -2.08 -6.75
CA THR A 60 13.97 -3.33 -7.03
C THR A 60 13.98 -4.09 -5.72
N ILE A 61 12.85 -4.71 -5.39
CA ILE A 61 12.78 -5.60 -4.24
C ILE A 61 13.67 -6.79 -4.60
N ARG A 62 14.69 -7.07 -3.81
CA ARG A 62 15.53 -8.27 -4.01
C ARG A 62 14.62 -9.50 -3.91
N GLU A 63 14.88 -10.49 -4.75
CA GLU A 63 14.07 -11.71 -4.87
C GLU A 63 13.88 -12.43 -3.52
N ASP A 64 14.90 -12.39 -2.67
CA ASP A 64 14.88 -12.90 -1.29
C ASP A 64 13.79 -12.24 -0.42
N THR A 65 13.60 -10.93 -0.58
CA THR A 65 12.68 -10.11 0.20
C THR A 65 11.25 -10.35 -0.28
N PHE A 66 11.06 -10.50 -1.60
CA PHE A 66 9.77 -10.90 -2.16
C PHE A 66 9.37 -12.33 -1.74
N ASN A 67 10.30 -13.28 -1.81
CA ASN A 67 10.06 -14.66 -1.37
C ASN A 67 9.78 -14.73 0.14
N ASN A 68 10.45 -13.92 0.96
CA ASN A 68 10.16 -13.83 2.40
C ASN A 68 8.77 -13.24 2.69
N MET A 69 8.30 -12.28 1.89
CA MET A 69 6.93 -11.75 2.01
C MET A 69 5.88 -12.80 1.61
N LEU A 70 6.12 -13.55 0.53
CA LEU A 70 5.25 -14.66 0.12
C LEU A 70 5.22 -15.78 1.16
N ALA A 71 6.38 -16.18 1.70
CA ALA A 71 6.47 -17.20 2.75
C ALA A 71 5.70 -16.77 4.02
N ARG A 72 5.83 -15.51 4.45
CA ARG A 72 5.05 -14.95 5.56
C ARG A 72 3.55 -14.86 5.29
N ARG A 73 3.14 -14.68 4.03
CA ARG A 73 1.72 -14.64 3.65
C ARG A 73 1.12 -16.04 3.61
N ASN A 74 1.88 -17.01 3.12
CA ASN A 74 1.48 -18.42 3.01
C ASN A 74 1.58 -19.17 4.34
N SER A 75 2.32 -18.65 5.34
CA SER A 75 2.42 -19.27 6.66
C SER A 75 1.11 -19.24 7.47
N ARG A 76 0.11 -18.45 7.07
CA ARG A 76 -1.26 -18.55 7.61
C ARG A 76 -2.10 -19.65 6.94
N ASN A 77 -1.73 -20.03 5.72
CA ASN A 77 -2.50 -20.94 4.88
C ASN A 77 -2.08 -22.41 5.05
N ILE A 78 -0.95 -22.69 5.72
CA ILE A 78 -0.49 -24.07 5.94
C ILE A 78 -1.51 -24.90 6.73
N ALA A 79 -2.19 -24.30 7.71
CA ALA A 79 -3.22 -24.99 8.47
C ALA A 79 -4.45 -25.31 7.60
N GLU A 80 -4.91 -24.36 6.78
CA GLU A 80 -6.06 -24.56 5.89
C GLU A 80 -5.76 -25.56 4.77
N VAL A 81 -4.59 -25.47 4.13
CA VAL A 81 -4.10 -26.45 3.15
C VAL A 81 -3.95 -27.84 3.81
N TRP A 82 -3.46 -27.89 5.04
CA TRP A 82 -3.32 -29.13 5.79
C TRP A 82 -4.67 -29.75 6.18
N GLU A 83 -5.66 -28.95 6.59
CA GLU A 83 -7.03 -29.41 6.82
C GLU A 83 -7.69 -29.88 5.52
N ALA A 84 -7.51 -29.16 4.41
CA ALA A 84 -8.02 -29.56 3.10
C ALA A 84 -7.39 -30.88 2.63
N TYR A 85 -6.07 -31.02 2.75
CA TYR A 85 -5.36 -32.26 2.43
C TYR A 85 -5.82 -33.44 3.29
N LYS A 86 -6.01 -33.25 4.60
CA LYS A 86 -6.57 -34.28 5.49
C LYS A 86 -7.99 -34.67 5.11
N SER A 87 -8.83 -33.70 4.74
CA SER A 87 -10.20 -33.95 4.31
C SER A 87 -10.26 -34.73 2.99
N MET A 88 -9.33 -34.46 2.06
CA MET A 88 -9.25 -35.17 0.78
C MET A 88 -8.73 -36.59 0.92
N ASN A 89 -7.86 -36.86 1.91
CA ASN A 89 -7.17 -38.15 2.06
C ASN A 89 -7.63 -38.97 3.28
N GLY A 90 -8.64 -38.50 4.03
CA GLY A 90 -9.22 -39.23 5.18
C GLY A 90 -8.29 -39.39 6.40
N LEU A 91 -7.22 -38.59 6.52
CA LEU A 91 -6.18 -38.73 7.54
C LEU A 91 -6.60 -38.12 8.89
N LYS A 92 -6.42 -38.85 10.01
CA LYS A 92 -6.71 -38.38 11.37
C LYS A 92 -5.44 -38.09 12.16
N ARG A 93 -5.52 -37.13 13.08
CA ARG A 93 -4.41 -36.48 13.83
C ARG A 93 -3.51 -37.39 14.68
N LYS A 94 -3.71 -38.71 14.68
CA LYS A 94 -2.99 -39.67 15.53
C LYS A 94 -1.78 -40.34 14.87
N ASP A 95 -1.54 -40.10 13.58
CA ASP A 95 -0.57 -40.90 12.82
C ASP A 95 0.84 -40.31 12.76
N PHE A 96 1.08 -39.14 13.37
CA PHE A 96 2.40 -38.50 13.41
C PHE A 96 2.72 -37.98 14.81
N ASP A 97 3.25 -38.86 15.66
CA ASP A 97 4.09 -38.45 16.78
C ASP A 97 5.51 -38.22 16.23
N PHE A 98 5.93 -36.95 16.20
CA PHE A 98 7.35 -36.63 16.00
C PHE A 98 8.09 -37.05 17.26
N LYS A 99 8.95 -38.05 17.12
CA LYS A 99 9.90 -38.51 18.15
C LYS A 99 11.09 -37.56 18.25
#